data_AF-A0A502E0T2-F1
#
_entry.id   AF-A0A502E0T2-F1
#
_cell.length_a   1.000
_cell.length_b   1.000
_cell.length_c   1.000
_cell.angle_alpha   90.00
_cell.angle_beta   90.00
_cell.angle_gamma   90.00
#
_symmetry.space_group_name_H-M   'P 1'
#
loop_
_entity.id
_entity.type
_entity.pdbx_description
1 polymer ?
#
loop_
_entity_poly.entity_id
_entity_poly.type
_entity_poly.pdbx_seq_one_letter_code
_entity_poly.pdbx_strand_id
1 'polypeptide(L)'
;MHSEKANTPAPDAGTASESTALGEPFVKPKFGGVMLVCGDCQQRSSGPTKHSAKDWRSELKKTVGHQPPRWRVVECSCLGLCPRKATAVAAAGTGVPVRLAALRRKGDLEAFAAGLAAK
;
A
#
# COMPACT_ATOMS: atom_id res chain seq x y z
N MET A 1 2.84 60.99 -10.23
CA MET A 1 3.41 60.37 -11.44
C MET A 1 4.21 59.15 -11.00
N HIS A 2 3.84 57.98 -11.52
CA HIS A 2 4.58 56.70 -11.59
C HIS A 2 4.61 55.92 -10.26
N SER A 3 3.83 54.83 -10.18
CA SER A 3 4.23 53.43 -10.46
C SER A 3 4.84 52.81 -9.18
N GLU A 4 4.36 51.69 -8.64
CA GLU A 4 4.41 50.37 -9.26
C GLU A 4 3.43 49.43 -8.51
N LYS A 5 2.57 48.71 -9.24
CA LYS A 5 1.81 47.59 -8.69
C LYS A 5 2.70 46.35 -8.79
N ALA A 6 3.10 45.80 -7.65
CA ALA A 6 3.77 44.50 -7.59
C ALA A 6 2.80 43.42 -8.07
N ASN A 7 3.10 42.86 -9.25
CA ASN A 7 2.43 41.69 -9.80
C ASN A 7 3.28 40.46 -9.43
N THR A 8 2.82 39.67 -8.46
CA THR A 8 3.44 38.36 -8.15
C THR A 8 2.65 37.29 -8.89
N PRO A 9 3.24 36.59 -9.89
CA PRO A 9 2.60 35.41 -10.46
C PRO A 9 2.58 34.26 -9.45
N ALA A 10 1.45 33.55 -9.40
CA ALA A 10 1.28 32.31 -8.67
C ALA A 10 2.27 31.23 -9.15
N PRO A 11 2.70 30.28 -8.31
CA PRO A 11 3.40 29.10 -8.80
C PRO A 11 2.40 28.20 -9.54
N ASP A 12 2.51 28.21 -10.86
CA ASP A 12 1.89 27.23 -11.75
C ASP A 12 2.44 25.82 -11.48
N ALA A 13 1.50 24.87 -11.52
CA ALA A 13 1.64 23.47 -11.86
C ALA A 13 3.07 22.96 -12.16
N GLY A 14 3.77 22.53 -11.11
CA GLY A 14 4.95 21.69 -11.22
C GLY A 14 4.54 20.24 -11.51
N THR A 15 4.37 19.94 -12.79
CA THR A 15 4.34 18.62 -13.41
C THR A 15 5.06 17.56 -12.58
N ALA A 16 4.31 16.56 -12.12
CA ALA A 16 4.88 15.35 -11.53
C ALA A 16 5.87 14.74 -12.53
N SER A 17 7.13 14.83 -12.14
CA SER A 17 8.32 14.62 -12.94
C SER A 17 8.28 13.32 -13.75
N GLU A 18 8.59 13.48 -15.04
CA GLU A 18 8.98 12.45 -15.99
C GLU A 18 9.70 11.28 -15.33
N SER A 19 9.08 10.10 -15.43
CA SER A 19 9.70 8.81 -15.09
C SER A 19 10.87 8.58 -16.05
N THR A 20 12.08 8.95 -15.63
CA THR A 20 13.30 8.47 -16.29
C THR A 20 13.22 6.94 -16.35
N ALA A 21 13.24 6.38 -17.56
CA ALA A 21 13.29 4.94 -17.75
C ALA A 21 14.58 4.44 -17.09
N LEU A 22 14.45 3.83 -15.92
CA LEU A 22 15.55 3.13 -15.28
C LEU A 22 16.05 2.08 -16.30
N GLY A 23 17.33 2.19 -16.69
CA GLY A 23 17.97 1.24 -17.62
C GLY A 23 18.07 -0.16 -17.01
N GLU A 24 18.84 -1.07 -17.61
CA GLU A 24 19.13 -2.34 -16.95
C GLU A 24 19.76 -2.10 -15.55
N PRO A 25 19.39 -2.86 -14.50
CA PRO A 25 18.63 -4.11 -14.49
C PRO A 25 17.11 -3.95 -14.26
N PHE A 26 16.55 -2.76 -14.47
CA PHE A 26 15.17 -2.47 -14.09
C PHE A 26 14.16 -2.86 -15.17
N VAL A 27 13.07 -3.50 -14.76
CA VAL A 27 11.97 -3.90 -15.66
C VAL A 27 10.67 -3.20 -15.27
N LYS A 28 9.84 -2.90 -16.27
CA LYS A 28 8.53 -2.25 -16.03
C LYS A 28 7.57 -3.22 -15.32
N PRO A 29 7.07 -2.89 -14.11
CA PRO A 29 6.10 -3.73 -13.42
C PRO A 29 4.72 -3.65 -14.07
N LYS A 30 3.95 -4.75 -13.99
CA LYS A 30 2.54 -4.81 -14.46
C LYS A 30 1.53 -4.38 -13.39
N PHE A 31 1.99 -3.88 -12.26
CA PHE A 31 1.23 -3.45 -11.09
C PHE A 31 1.82 -2.14 -10.56
N GLY A 32 1.00 -1.31 -9.90
CA GLY A 32 1.45 -0.03 -9.33
C GLY A 32 1.63 -0.08 -7.81
N GLY A 33 1.31 -1.20 -7.17
CA GLY A 33 1.56 -1.39 -5.73
C GLY A 33 1.67 -2.86 -5.36
N VAL A 34 2.37 -3.13 -4.26
CA VAL A 34 2.51 -4.46 -3.66
C VAL A 34 1.87 -4.46 -2.28
N MET A 35 1.17 -5.55 -1.96
CA MET A 35 0.73 -5.86 -0.62
C MET A 35 1.39 -7.15 -0.15
N LEU A 36 1.97 -7.09 1.03
CA LEU A 36 2.64 -8.20 1.69
C LEU A 36 1.77 -8.67 2.85
N VAL A 37 1.46 -9.97 2.87
CA VAL A 37 0.77 -10.63 3.98
C VAL A 37 1.77 -11.52 4.70
N CYS A 38 1.92 -11.40 6.01
CA CYS A 38 2.87 -12.24 6.74
C CYS A 38 2.31 -13.66 6.95
N GLY A 39 2.93 -14.67 6.31
CA GLY A 39 2.63 -16.09 6.49
C GLY A 39 3.03 -16.61 7.87
N ASP A 40 4.16 -16.15 8.40
CA ASP A 40 4.73 -16.64 9.66
C ASP A 40 3.88 -16.29 10.89
N CYS A 41 3.01 -15.28 10.79
CA CYS A 41 2.09 -14.89 11.87
C CYS A 41 1.25 -16.09 12.34
N GLN A 42 0.78 -16.93 11.42
CA GLN A 42 -0.09 -18.07 11.73
C GLN A 42 0.64 -19.24 12.39
N GLN A 43 1.98 -19.28 12.31
CA GLN A 43 2.80 -20.32 12.92
C GLN A 43 3.11 -20.04 14.40
N ARG A 44 2.83 -18.83 14.88
CA ARG A 44 3.07 -18.46 16.27
C ARG A 44 1.94 -18.96 17.16
N SER A 45 2.29 -19.35 18.39
CA SER A 45 1.29 -19.69 19.44
C SER A 45 0.33 -18.54 19.77
N SER A 46 0.77 -17.30 19.57
CA SER A 46 -0.05 -16.09 19.71
C SER A 46 -0.58 -15.56 18.38
N GLY A 47 -0.56 -16.37 17.31
CA GLY A 47 -0.98 -16.03 15.96
C GLY A 47 -2.50 -15.91 15.79
N PRO A 48 -2.97 -15.53 14.59
CA PRO A 48 -4.38 -15.54 14.24
C PRO A 48 -4.93 -16.97 14.29
N THR A 49 -6.16 -17.14 14.78
CA THR A 49 -6.83 -18.46 14.85
C THR A 49 -7.96 -18.63 13.84
N LYS A 50 -8.44 -17.53 13.25
CA LYS A 50 -9.63 -17.53 12.38
C LYS A 50 -9.32 -17.38 10.88
N HIS A 51 -8.27 -16.63 10.55
CA HIS A 51 -7.92 -16.30 9.18
C HIS A 51 -6.45 -16.63 8.96
N SER A 52 -6.18 -17.53 8.02
CA SER A 52 -4.83 -17.80 7.54
C SER A 52 -4.32 -16.64 6.67
N ALA A 53 -3.01 -16.61 6.40
CA ALA A 53 -2.45 -15.67 5.44
C ALA A 53 -3.05 -15.84 4.03
N LYS A 54 -3.41 -17.07 3.65
CA LYS A 54 -4.10 -17.37 2.39
C LYS A 54 -5.51 -16.78 2.34
N ASP A 55 -6.25 -16.84 3.44
CA ASP A 55 -7.58 -16.24 3.54
C ASP A 55 -7.47 -14.72 3.39
N TRP A 56 -6.54 -14.10 4.12
CA TRP A 56 -6.30 -12.66 4.02
C TRP A 56 -5.89 -12.21 2.64
N ARG A 57 -4.98 -12.93 1.96
CA ARG A 57 -4.65 -12.64 0.56
C ARG A 57 -5.89 -12.66 -0.34
N SER A 58 -6.76 -13.66 -0.16
CA SER A 58 -7.93 -13.86 -1.01
C SER A 58 -8.94 -12.73 -0.80
N GLU A 59 -9.20 -12.37 0.45
CA GLU A 59 -10.07 -11.24 0.79
C GLU A 59 -9.48 -9.90 0.33
N LEU A 60 -8.20 -9.65 0.57
CA LEU A 60 -7.52 -8.43 0.09
C LEU A 60 -7.64 -8.27 -1.42
N LYS A 61 -7.39 -9.34 -2.19
CA LYS A 61 -7.54 -9.32 -3.65
C LYS A 61 -8.96 -8.95 -4.09
N LYS A 62 -10.00 -9.45 -3.41
CA LYS A 62 -11.39 -9.10 -3.70
C LYS A 62 -11.67 -7.63 -3.37
N THR A 63 -11.20 -7.16 -2.22
CA THR A 63 -11.48 -5.80 -1.74
C THR A 63 -10.77 -4.72 -2.56
N VAL A 64 -9.50 -4.94 -2.91
CA VAL A 64 -8.67 -3.93 -3.59
C VAL A 64 -8.48 -4.18 -5.07
N GLY A 65 -8.99 -5.30 -5.60
CA GLY A 65 -8.78 -5.71 -7.00
C GLY A 65 -9.29 -4.71 -8.04
N HIS A 66 -10.29 -3.90 -7.68
CA HIS A 66 -10.86 -2.86 -8.52
C HIS A 66 -10.34 -1.45 -8.19
N GLN A 67 -9.50 -1.30 -7.17
CA GLN A 67 -9.00 0.00 -6.72
C GLN A 67 -7.65 0.30 -7.38
N PRO A 68 -7.42 1.55 -7.86
CA PRO A 68 -6.08 1.97 -8.24
C PRO A 68 -5.18 2.19 -7.00
N PRO A 69 -3.85 2.01 -7.12
CA PRO A 69 -3.17 1.41 -8.26
C PRO A 69 -3.46 -0.09 -8.35
N ARG A 70 -3.22 -0.72 -9.51
CA ARG A 70 -3.35 -2.18 -9.63
C ARG A 70 -2.44 -2.87 -8.60
N TRP A 71 -3.03 -3.53 -7.61
CA TRP A 71 -2.30 -4.16 -6.50
C TRP A 71 -1.88 -5.60 -6.80
N ARG A 72 -0.62 -5.92 -6.47
CA ARG A 72 -0.11 -7.29 -6.39
C ARG A 72 -0.10 -7.75 -4.94
N VAL A 73 -1.01 -8.65 -4.58
CA VAL A 73 -1.09 -9.21 -3.22
C VAL A 73 -0.31 -10.54 -3.15
N VAL A 74 0.70 -10.59 -2.29
CA VAL A 74 1.56 -11.75 -2.04
C VAL A 74 1.65 -12.03 -0.54
N GLU A 75 2.07 -13.22 -0.15
CA GLU A 75 2.46 -13.51 1.25
C GLU A 75 3.95 -13.65 1.24
N CYS A 76 4.53 -13.21 2.33
CA CYS A 76 5.95 -13.20 2.61
C CYS A 76 6.17 -13.88 3.95
N SER A 77 7.43 -14.05 4.31
CA SER A 77 7.84 -14.36 5.68
C SER A 77 7.61 -13.16 6.61
N CYS A 78 8.16 -13.24 7.82
CA CYS A 78 8.03 -12.22 8.86
C CYS A 78 8.31 -10.79 8.38
N LEU A 79 7.38 -9.87 8.69
CA LEU A 79 7.47 -8.43 8.42
C LEU A 79 8.09 -7.63 9.58
N GLY A 80 8.67 -8.31 10.59
CA GLY A 80 9.11 -7.66 11.84
C GLY A 80 7.96 -7.19 12.75
N LEU A 81 6.72 -7.40 12.31
CA LEU A 81 5.50 -7.14 13.07
C LEU A 81 4.91 -8.47 13.53
N CYS A 82 4.78 -8.65 14.84
CA CYS A 82 4.31 -9.89 15.46
C CYS A 82 3.05 -9.63 16.34
N PRO A 83 1.97 -9.06 15.77
CA PRO A 83 0.80 -8.69 16.53
C PRO A 83 0.10 -9.91 17.15
N ARG A 84 -0.46 -9.74 18.35
CA ARG A 84 -1.19 -10.81 19.04
C ARG A 84 -2.54 -11.06 18.36
N LYS A 85 -2.84 -12.33 18.09
CA LYS A 85 -4.09 -12.82 17.47
C LYS A 85 -4.44 -12.14 16.14
N ALA A 86 -3.43 -11.74 15.37
CA ALA A 86 -3.61 -10.98 14.14
C ALA A 86 -2.55 -11.34 13.09
N THR A 87 -2.81 -10.99 11.84
CA THR A 87 -1.85 -11.11 10.75
C THR A 87 -1.28 -9.73 10.43
N ALA A 88 0.05 -9.62 10.36
CA ALA A 88 0.70 -8.41 9.87
C ALA A 88 0.55 -8.30 8.35
N VAL A 89 0.19 -7.11 7.86
CA VAL A 89 0.18 -6.76 6.44
C VAL A 89 0.91 -5.46 6.19
N ALA A 90 1.51 -5.35 5.02
CA ALA A 90 2.13 -4.13 4.51
C ALA A 90 1.59 -3.80 3.12
N ALA A 91 1.52 -2.52 2.79
CA ALA A 91 1.26 -2.06 1.43
C ALA A 91 2.17 -0.90 1.08
N ALA A 92 2.67 -0.89 -0.15
CA ALA A 92 3.42 0.21 -0.73
C ALA A 92 3.10 0.30 -2.23
N GLY A 93 2.90 1.51 -2.75
CA GLY A 93 2.58 1.69 -4.16
C GLY A 93 2.74 3.13 -4.63
N THR A 94 2.61 3.33 -5.94
CA THR A 94 2.62 4.66 -6.56
C THR A 94 1.54 5.54 -5.94
N GLY A 95 1.93 6.69 -5.41
CA GLY A 95 1.00 7.64 -4.76
C GLY A 95 0.44 7.18 -3.41
N VAL A 96 0.87 6.01 -2.91
CA VAL A 96 0.38 5.45 -1.64
C VAL A 96 1.55 5.30 -0.68
N PRO A 97 1.56 6.04 0.46
CA PRO A 97 2.62 5.90 1.45
C PRO A 97 2.65 4.47 1.99
N VAL A 98 3.80 4.04 2.51
CA VAL A 98 3.91 2.73 3.15
C VAL A 98 2.92 2.66 4.32
N ARG A 99 2.10 1.61 4.33
CA ARG A 99 1.14 1.32 5.39
C ARG A 99 1.41 -0.06 5.96
N LEU A 100 1.33 -0.14 7.28
CA LEU A 100 1.42 -1.37 8.04
C LEU A 100 0.15 -1.51 8.88
N ALA A 101 -0.41 -2.71 8.95
CA ALA A 101 -1.59 -2.98 9.75
C ALA A 101 -1.57 -4.39 10.34
N ALA A 102 -2.34 -4.56 11.41
CA ALA A 102 -2.61 -5.86 12.02
C ALA A 102 -4.08 -6.23 11.75
N LEU A 103 -4.31 -7.26 10.93
CA LEU A 103 -5.65 -7.72 10.58
C LEU A 103 -6.10 -8.82 11.54
N ARG A 104 -7.16 -8.57 12.29
CA ARG A 104 -7.80 -9.54 13.20
C ARG A 104 -9.14 -10.02 12.63
N ARG A 105 -9.88 -9.12 11.98
CA ARG A 105 -11.23 -9.32 11.47
C ARG A 105 -11.46 -8.53 10.18
N LYS A 106 -12.51 -8.86 9.45
CA LYS A 106 -12.83 -8.25 8.16
C LYS A 106 -12.94 -6.72 8.21
N GLY A 107 -13.45 -6.14 9.29
CA GLY A 107 -13.49 -4.69 9.45
C GLY A 107 -12.10 -4.01 9.47
N ASP A 108 -11.06 -4.71 9.95
CA ASP A 108 -9.70 -4.17 9.91
C ASP A 108 -9.17 -4.15 8.47
N LEU A 109 -9.58 -5.13 7.66
CA LEU A 109 -9.24 -5.20 6.24
C LEU A 109 -9.91 -4.06 5.46
N GLU A 110 -11.18 -3.78 5.74
CA GLU A 110 -11.90 -2.66 5.12
C GLU A 110 -11.27 -1.32 5.51
N ALA A 111 -10.93 -1.13 6.78
CA ALA A 111 -10.22 0.06 7.25
C ALA A 111 -8.82 0.19 6.63
N PHE A 112 -8.09 -0.92 6.50
CA PHE A 112 -6.81 -0.95 5.82
C PHE A 112 -6.95 -0.54 4.35
N ALA A 113 -7.89 -1.13 3.61
CA ALA A 113 -8.15 -0.80 2.21
C ALA A 113 -8.57 0.67 2.03
N ALA A 114 -9.44 1.19 2.88
CA ALA A 114 -9.83 2.61 2.86
C ALA A 114 -8.62 3.54 3.09
N GLY A 115 -7.68 3.14 3.95
CA GLY A 115 -6.43 3.88 4.20
C GLY A 115 -5.41 3.86 3.05
N LEU A 116 -5.68 3.10 1.98
CA LEU A 116 -4.84 3.01 0.78
C LEU A 116 -5.36 3.87 -0.38
N ALA A 117 -6.55 4.45 -0.26
CA ALA A 117 -7.06 5.37 -1.27
C ALA A 117 -6.06 6.54 -1.43
N ALA A 118 -5.49 6.65 -2.63
CA ALA A 118 -4.61 7.74 -2.99
C ALA A 118 -5.36 9.07 -2.84
N LYS A 119 -4.68 10.09 -2.31
CA LYS A 119 -5.12 11.48 -2.42
C LYS A 119 -4.54 12.09 -3.69
#